data_AF-W9VKK2-F1
#
_entry.id   AF-W9VKK2-F1
#
_cell.length_a   1.000
_cell.length_b   1.000
_cell.length_c   1.000
_cell.angle_alpha   90.00
_cell.angle_beta   90.00
_cell.angle_gamma   90.00
#
_symmetry.space_group_name_H-M   'P 1'
#
loop_
_entity.id
_entity.type
_entity.pdbx_description
1 polymer ?
#
loop_
_entity_poly.entity_id
_entity_poly.type
_entity_poly.pdbx_seq_one_letter_code
_entity_poly.pdbx_strand_id
1 'polypeptide(L)'
;MEKPQDFPKSLAVLTAISAFLFICPPAIGFHYLGQYSTAPAFGSLGPERFRKGSFAFVIVPTTVIAVIYTNVSAKFIYFRVMGKSRHAHSNTVIGWGVWFAVIVVVWVLAFIFAEVIPSMGDFLSLLGAAFDSFFGFIFFAVAYYHLYRGKVWNGLYRSIMTVIHIFVMIVGLFLLGPGLYAAVKAIIADYSGATNPAFSCADLSI
;
A
#
# COMPACT_ATOMS: atom_id res chain seq x y z
N MET A 1 17.05 9.18 -14.13
CA MET A 1 18.07 10.20 -13.86
C MET A 1 19.37 9.71 -14.47
N GLU A 2 19.97 10.48 -15.37
CA GLU A 2 21.26 10.12 -16.02
C GLU A 2 22.45 10.48 -15.12
N LYS A 3 22.31 11.56 -14.31
CA LYS A 3 23.32 11.97 -13.32
C LYS A 3 22.82 11.71 -11.89
N PRO A 4 23.59 11.01 -11.03
CA PRO A 4 23.20 10.72 -9.65
C PRO A 4 22.99 11.98 -8.77
N GLN A 5 23.63 13.09 -9.12
CA GLN A 5 23.55 14.36 -8.37
C GLN A 5 22.19 15.05 -8.50
N ASP A 6 21.38 14.68 -9.50
CA ASP A 6 20.02 15.23 -9.70
C ASP A 6 18.96 14.53 -8.84
N PHE A 7 19.36 13.57 -8.01
CA PHE A 7 18.49 12.85 -7.09
C PHE A 7 17.67 13.74 -6.15
N PRO A 8 18.27 14.67 -5.38
CA PRO A 8 17.50 15.55 -4.49
C PRO A 8 16.53 16.46 -5.24
N LYS A 9 16.88 16.91 -6.46
CA LYS A 9 15.98 17.73 -7.29
C LYS A 9 14.76 16.94 -7.72
N SER A 10 14.97 15.73 -8.21
CA SER A 10 13.88 14.85 -8.64
C SER A 10 13.00 14.43 -7.46
N LEU A 11 13.60 14.17 -6.31
CA LEU A 11 12.88 13.86 -5.07
C LEU A 11 12.00 15.05 -4.63
N ALA A 12 12.55 16.27 -4.64
CA ALA A 12 11.80 17.47 -4.28
C ALA A 12 10.59 17.70 -5.21
N VAL A 13 10.77 17.52 -6.53
CA VAL A 13 9.68 17.62 -7.51
C VAL A 13 8.63 16.53 -7.29
N LEU A 14 9.05 15.28 -7.08
CA LEU A 14 8.14 14.17 -6.79
C LEU A 14 7.32 14.46 -5.52
N THR A 15 7.96 14.91 -4.44
CA THR A 15 7.29 15.24 -3.19
C THR A 15 6.30 16.39 -3.36
N ALA A 16 6.66 17.44 -4.10
CA ALA A 16 5.78 18.59 -4.34
C ALA A 16 4.54 18.19 -5.16
N ILE A 17 4.73 17.42 -6.24
CA ILE A 17 3.61 16.93 -7.07
C ILE A 17 2.73 15.98 -6.27
N SER A 18 3.34 15.08 -5.50
CA SER A 18 2.58 14.14 -4.66
C SER A 18 1.77 14.88 -3.61
N ALA A 19 2.37 15.84 -2.89
CA ALA A 19 1.67 16.66 -1.92
C ALA A 19 0.46 17.38 -2.56
N PHE A 20 0.63 17.96 -3.74
CA PHE A 20 -0.46 18.58 -4.47
C PHE A 20 -1.59 17.58 -4.82
N LEU A 21 -1.23 16.41 -5.36
CA LEU A 21 -2.21 15.38 -5.77
C LEU A 21 -2.92 14.70 -4.60
N PHE A 22 -2.28 14.59 -3.44
CA PHE A 22 -2.87 13.97 -2.24
C PHE A 22 -3.59 14.98 -1.33
N ILE A 23 -3.39 16.29 -1.50
CA ILE A 23 -4.06 17.33 -0.71
C ILE A 23 -5.21 17.96 -1.50
N CYS A 24 -4.96 18.45 -2.72
CA CYS A 24 -5.92 19.29 -3.43
C CYS A 24 -7.17 18.53 -3.90
N PRO A 25 -7.08 17.39 -4.64
CA PRO A 25 -8.26 16.66 -5.06
C PRO A 25 -9.14 16.14 -3.90
N PRO A 26 -8.58 15.55 -2.82
CA PRO A 26 -9.40 15.13 -1.68
C PRO A 26 -10.04 16.30 -0.93
N ALA A 27 -9.34 17.43 -0.76
CA ALA A 27 -9.90 18.62 -0.11
C ALA A 27 -11.10 19.19 -0.89
N ILE A 28 -10.96 19.29 -2.22
CA ILE A 28 -12.05 19.73 -3.10
C ILE A 28 -13.20 18.72 -3.06
N GLY A 29 -12.90 17.43 -3.19
CA GLY A 29 -13.90 16.36 -3.14
C GLY A 29 -14.69 16.38 -1.83
N PHE A 30 -14.01 16.49 -0.69
CA PHE A 30 -14.64 16.52 0.63
C PHE A 30 -15.50 17.77 0.84
N HIS A 31 -15.09 18.92 0.30
CA HIS A 31 -15.91 20.14 0.36
C HIS A 31 -17.25 19.98 -0.38
N TYR A 32 -17.27 19.30 -1.52
CA TYR A 32 -18.49 19.11 -2.32
C TYR A 32 -19.33 17.89 -1.92
N LEU A 33 -18.71 16.81 -1.46
CA LEU A 33 -19.38 15.56 -1.08
C LEU A 33 -19.85 15.55 0.38
N GLY A 34 -19.20 16.34 1.24
CA GLY A 34 -19.51 16.42 2.66
C GLY A 34 -19.07 15.19 3.48
N GLN A 35 -19.54 15.15 4.72
CA GLN A 35 -19.11 14.17 5.74
C GLN A 35 -19.57 12.72 5.48
N TYR A 36 -20.54 12.51 4.59
CA TYR A 36 -21.07 11.18 4.26
C TYR A 36 -20.46 10.62 2.96
N SER A 37 -19.26 11.08 2.61
CA SER A 37 -18.53 10.55 1.46
C SER A 37 -18.03 9.13 1.73
N THR A 38 -18.29 8.24 0.78
CA THR A 38 -17.81 6.86 0.78
C THR A 38 -16.37 6.80 0.28
N ALA A 39 -15.62 5.81 0.75
CA ALA A 39 -14.29 5.51 0.25
C ALA A 39 -14.41 4.31 -0.70
N PRO A 40 -14.14 4.47 -2.02
CA PRO A 40 -13.51 5.61 -2.70
C PRO A 40 -14.46 6.76 -3.06
N ALA A 41 -13.97 8.01 -3.01
CA ALA A 41 -14.77 9.24 -3.17
C ALA A 41 -15.62 9.32 -4.46
N PHE A 42 -15.20 8.64 -5.54
CA PHE A 42 -15.98 8.57 -6.79
C PHE A 42 -17.28 7.78 -6.64
N GLY A 43 -17.40 6.92 -5.63
CA GLY A 43 -18.63 6.18 -5.29
C GLY A 43 -19.76 7.10 -4.85
N SER A 44 -19.42 8.27 -4.28
CA SER A 44 -20.37 9.28 -3.81
C SER A 44 -20.82 10.28 -4.88
N LEU A 45 -20.42 10.11 -6.14
CA LEU A 45 -20.86 10.98 -7.24
C LEU A 45 -22.34 10.73 -7.55
N GLY A 46 -23.17 11.77 -7.45
CA GLY A 46 -24.62 11.67 -7.65
C GLY A 46 -25.05 11.17 -9.03
N PRO A 47 -24.60 11.77 -10.15
CA PRO A 47 -24.98 11.30 -11.48
C PRO A 47 -24.27 10.00 -11.87
N GLU A 48 -25.05 8.95 -12.16
CA GLU A 48 -24.55 7.62 -12.51
C GLU A 48 -23.58 7.64 -13.70
N ARG A 49 -23.76 8.57 -14.64
CA ARG A 49 -22.89 8.76 -15.81
C ARG A 49 -21.46 9.13 -15.40
N PHE A 50 -21.29 10.02 -14.42
CA PHE A 50 -19.98 10.42 -13.94
C PHE A 50 -19.34 9.31 -13.11
N ARG A 51 -20.12 8.62 -12.26
CA ARG A 51 -19.64 7.45 -11.52
C ARG A 51 -19.07 6.39 -12.45
N LYS A 52 -19.85 5.93 -13.45
CA LYS A 52 -19.40 4.92 -14.42
C LYS A 52 -18.20 5.39 -15.24
N GLY A 53 -18.18 6.65 -15.66
CA GLY A 53 -17.05 7.24 -16.38
C GLY A 53 -15.76 7.21 -15.56
N SER A 54 -15.82 7.62 -14.29
CA SER A 54 -14.67 7.58 -13.38
C SER A 54 -14.17 6.16 -13.12
N PHE A 55 -15.07 5.19 -12.89
CA PHE A 55 -14.68 3.79 -12.71
C PHE A 55 -13.99 3.20 -13.95
N ALA A 56 -14.45 3.54 -15.17
CA ALA A 56 -13.82 3.07 -16.40
C ALA A 56 -12.34 3.52 -16.51
N PHE A 57 -12.04 4.77 -16.14
CA PHE A 57 -10.67 5.27 -16.16
C PHE A 57 -9.78 4.68 -15.06
N VAL A 58 -10.34 4.28 -13.92
CA VAL A 58 -9.59 3.66 -12.81
C VAL A 58 -9.23 2.20 -13.09
N ILE A 59 -10.07 1.46 -13.82
CA ILE A 59 -9.83 0.04 -14.11
C ILE A 59 -8.51 -0.18 -14.86
N VAL A 60 -8.20 0.66 -15.84
CA VAL A 60 -6.98 0.53 -16.67
C VAL A 60 -5.69 0.62 -15.84
N PRO A 61 -5.40 1.73 -15.12
CA PRO A 61 -4.20 1.84 -14.31
C PRO A 61 -4.17 0.81 -13.18
N THR A 62 -5.29 0.50 -12.52
CA THR A 62 -5.34 -0.51 -11.46
C THR A 62 -4.97 -1.90 -11.96
N THR A 63 -5.44 -2.28 -13.16
CA THR A 63 -5.07 -3.56 -13.78
C THR A 63 -3.58 -3.61 -14.11
N VAL A 64 -3.03 -2.55 -14.68
CA VAL A 64 -1.59 -2.46 -14.99
C VAL A 64 -0.76 -2.59 -13.71
N ILE A 65 -1.12 -1.87 -12.65
CA ILE A 65 -0.43 -1.91 -11.37
C ILE A 65 -0.53 -3.32 -10.74
N ALA A 66 -1.71 -3.94 -10.76
CA ALA A 66 -1.91 -5.29 -10.25
C ALA A 66 -1.04 -6.33 -10.96
N VAL A 67 -0.94 -6.25 -12.30
CA VAL A 67 -0.08 -7.14 -13.09
C VAL A 67 1.40 -6.91 -12.77
N ILE A 68 1.84 -5.66 -12.62
CA ILE A 68 3.23 -5.35 -12.28
C ILE A 68 3.59 -5.91 -10.90
N TYR A 69 2.79 -5.63 -9.87
CA TYR A 69 3.08 -6.11 -8.51
C TYR A 69 3.00 -7.63 -8.39
N THR A 70 2.05 -8.27 -9.06
CA THR A 70 1.98 -9.73 -9.11
C THR A 70 3.23 -10.31 -9.77
N ASN A 71 3.69 -9.73 -10.88
CA ASN A 71 4.91 -10.19 -11.54
C ASN A 71 6.16 -10.01 -10.68
N VAL A 72 6.31 -8.88 -9.98
CA VAL A 72 7.46 -8.64 -9.10
C VAL A 72 7.47 -9.66 -7.95
N SER A 73 6.31 -9.89 -7.33
CA SER A 73 6.15 -10.86 -6.24
C SER A 73 6.40 -12.29 -6.71
N ALA A 74 5.85 -12.66 -7.88
CA ALA A 74 6.04 -13.96 -8.49
C ALA A 74 7.51 -14.22 -8.83
N LYS A 75 8.23 -13.22 -9.39
CA LYS A 75 9.68 -13.34 -9.61
C LYS A 75 10.43 -13.58 -8.32
N PHE A 76 10.12 -12.82 -7.27
CA PHE A 76 10.79 -12.97 -5.97
C PHE A 76 10.61 -14.38 -5.41
N ILE A 77 9.37 -14.90 -5.39
CA ILE A 77 9.06 -16.26 -4.93
C ILE A 77 9.70 -17.31 -5.84
N TYR A 78 9.60 -17.13 -7.16
CA TYR A 78 10.18 -18.05 -8.13
C TYR A 78 11.70 -18.16 -8.00
N PHE A 79 12.41 -17.04 -7.85
CA PHE A 79 13.86 -17.08 -7.61
C PHE A 79 14.21 -17.72 -6.27
N ARG A 80 13.36 -17.56 -5.25
CA ARG A 80 13.59 -18.19 -3.94
C ARG A 80 13.41 -19.71 -4.00
N VAL A 81 12.43 -20.20 -4.75
CA VAL A 81 12.10 -21.63 -4.90
C VAL A 81 13.04 -22.31 -5.91
N MET A 82 13.27 -21.67 -7.06
CA MET A 82 13.95 -22.26 -8.22
C MET A 82 15.41 -21.84 -8.36
N GLY A 83 15.93 -20.90 -7.55
CA GLY A 83 17.19 -20.18 -7.77
C GLY A 83 18.50 -20.99 -7.84
N LYS A 84 18.47 -22.30 -7.56
CA LYS A 84 19.61 -23.22 -7.77
C LYS A 84 19.42 -24.21 -8.91
N SER A 85 18.27 -24.19 -9.58
CA SER A 85 17.86 -25.19 -10.57
C SER A 85 18.09 -24.68 -12.00
N ARG A 86 18.54 -25.56 -12.91
CA ARG A 86 18.69 -25.28 -14.35
C ARG A 86 17.38 -24.75 -14.98
N HIS A 87 16.25 -25.16 -14.41
CA HIS A 87 14.90 -24.76 -14.81
C HIS A 87 14.59 -23.27 -14.58
N ALA A 88 15.40 -22.56 -13.78
CA ALA A 88 15.24 -21.11 -13.57
C ALA A 88 15.64 -20.28 -14.80
N HIS A 89 16.58 -20.78 -15.62
CA HIS A 89 17.12 -20.07 -16.78
C HIS A 89 16.80 -20.72 -18.12
N SER A 90 16.23 -21.94 -18.12
CA SER A 90 15.80 -22.64 -19.34
C SER A 90 14.29 -22.75 -19.43
N ASN A 91 13.72 -22.52 -20.61
CA ASN A 91 12.30 -22.72 -20.92
C ASN A 91 11.92 -24.20 -20.79
N THR A 92 11.57 -24.61 -19.57
CA THR A 92 11.17 -25.97 -19.24
C THR A 92 9.71 -25.96 -18.81
N VAL A 93 8.98 -27.03 -19.13
CA VAL A 93 7.56 -27.19 -18.75
C VAL A 93 7.39 -27.10 -17.23
N ILE A 94 8.37 -27.62 -16.46
CA ILE A 94 8.39 -27.53 -15.00
C ILE A 94 8.56 -26.08 -14.52
N GLY A 95 9.46 -25.30 -15.14
CA GLY A 95 9.65 -23.88 -14.81
C GLY A 95 8.39 -23.05 -15.09
N TRP A 96 7.75 -23.27 -16.25
CA TRP A 96 6.47 -22.64 -16.58
C TRP A 96 5.32 -23.06 -15.65
N GLY A 97 5.27 -24.34 -15.27
CA GLY A 97 4.28 -24.85 -14.33
C GLY A 97 4.40 -24.23 -12.94
N VAL A 98 5.62 -24.15 -12.40
CA VAL A 98 5.88 -23.50 -11.09
C VAL A 98 5.57 -22.00 -11.17
N TRP A 99 5.95 -21.34 -12.26
CA TRP A 99 5.65 -19.93 -12.47
C TRP A 99 4.14 -19.65 -12.48
N PHE A 100 3.37 -20.44 -13.25
CA PHE A 100 1.92 -20.33 -13.29
C PHE A 100 1.28 -20.62 -11.93
N ALA A 101 1.75 -21.67 -11.24
CA ALA A 101 1.26 -22.01 -9.90
C ALA A 101 1.46 -20.86 -8.90
N VAL A 102 2.65 -20.23 -8.89
CA VAL A 102 2.92 -19.08 -8.03
C VAL A 102 1.99 -17.91 -8.34
N ILE A 103 1.78 -17.60 -9.62
CA ILE A 103 0.85 -16.54 -10.03
C ILE A 103 -0.56 -16.84 -9.54
N VAL A 104 -1.07 -18.05 -9.78
CA VAL A 104 -2.43 -18.45 -9.36
C VAL A 104 -2.59 -18.34 -7.86
N VAL A 105 -1.60 -18.79 -7.07
CA VAL A 105 -1.66 -18.68 -5.60
C VAL A 105 -1.74 -17.21 -5.16
N VAL A 106 -0.93 -16.33 -5.74
CA VAL A 106 -0.97 -14.88 -5.42
C VAL A 106 -2.33 -14.27 -5.75
N TRP A 107 -2.91 -14.59 -6.91
CA TRP A 107 -4.23 -14.10 -7.30
C TRP A 107 -5.35 -14.65 -6.43
N VAL A 108 -5.31 -15.93 -6.06
CA VAL A 108 -6.30 -16.55 -5.17
C VAL A 108 -6.25 -15.90 -3.79
N LEU A 109 -5.06 -15.65 -3.24
CA LEU A 109 -4.92 -14.92 -1.98
C LEU A 109 -5.49 -13.49 -2.08
N ALA A 110 -5.17 -12.77 -3.16
CA ALA A 110 -5.71 -11.43 -3.39
C ALA A 110 -7.25 -11.44 -3.48
N PHE A 111 -7.82 -12.44 -4.16
CA PHE A 111 -9.28 -12.63 -4.27
C PHE A 111 -9.91 -12.87 -2.90
N ILE A 112 -9.31 -13.73 -2.06
CA ILE A 112 -9.80 -13.97 -0.69
C ILE A 112 -9.78 -12.68 0.12
N PHE A 113 -8.70 -11.90 0.08
CA PHE A 113 -8.64 -10.62 0.81
C PHE A 113 -9.68 -9.60 0.32
N ALA A 114 -9.98 -9.58 -0.99
CA ALA A 114 -10.98 -8.70 -1.55
C ALA A 114 -12.42 -9.04 -1.10
N GLU A 115 -12.73 -10.33 -0.94
CA GLU A 115 -14.07 -10.80 -0.50
C GLU A 115 -14.26 -10.77 1.03
N VAL A 116 -13.16 -10.84 1.78
CA VAL A 116 -13.18 -10.92 3.25
C VAL A 116 -13.25 -9.54 3.91
N ILE A 117 -12.92 -8.44 3.23
CA ILE A 117 -12.92 -7.12 3.86
C ILE A 117 -14.07 -6.29 3.29
N PRO A 118 -15.11 -5.99 4.09
CA PRO A 118 -16.35 -5.40 3.59
C PRO A 118 -16.20 -3.92 3.19
N SER A 119 -15.17 -3.24 3.67
CA SER A 119 -14.92 -1.81 3.45
C SER A 119 -13.49 -1.57 2.94
N MET A 120 -13.36 -0.84 1.82
CA MET A 120 -12.04 -0.47 1.29
C MET A 120 -11.24 0.40 2.26
N GLY A 121 -11.89 1.29 3.01
CA GLY A 121 -11.21 2.17 3.97
C GLY A 121 -10.50 1.39 5.08
N ASP A 122 -11.17 0.35 5.60
CA ASP A 122 -10.63 -0.50 6.64
C ASP A 122 -9.49 -1.38 6.13
N PHE A 123 -9.59 -1.88 4.89
CA PHE A 123 -8.49 -2.58 4.24
C PHE A 123 -7.24 -1.71 4.09
N LEU A 124 -7.42 -0.47 3.60
CA LEU A 124 -6.31 0.48 3.45
C LEU A 124 -5.67 0.82 4.80
N SER A 125 -6.49 1.02 5.83
CA SER A 125 -6.02 1.30 7.20
C SER A 125 -5.24 0.12 7.78
N LEU A 126 -5.74 -1.11 7.59
CA LEU A 126 -5.06 -2.34 8.01
C LEU A 126 -3.71 -2.49 7.31
N LEU A 127 -3.66 -2.34 5.98
CA LEU A 127 -2.42 -2.45 5.20
C LEU A 127 -1.41 -1.36 5.58
N GLY A 128 -1.87 -0.11 5.75
CA GLY A 128 -1.02 1.00 6.19
C GLY A 128 -0.44 0.75 7.58
N ALA A 129 -1.27 0.32 8.53
CA ALA A 129 -0.83 0.01 9.88
C ALA A 129 0.12 -1.20 9.94
N ALA A 130 -0.08 -2.24 9.14
CA ALA A 130 0.74 -3.46 9.18
C ALA A 130 2.05 -3.33 8.38
N PHE A 131 2.00 -2.80 7.16
CA PHE A 131 3.12 -2.83 6.22
C PHE A 131 3.82 -1.48 6.07
N ASP A 132 3.04 -0.39 5.95
CA ASP A 132 3.61 0.95 5.75
C ASP A 132 4.26 1.48 7.04
N SER A 133 3.74 1.12 8.21
CA SER A 133 4.40 1.42 9.49
C SER A 133 5.83 0.89 9.57
N PHE A 134 6.06 -0.33 9.08
CA PHE A 134 7.36 -0.99 9.10
C PHE A 134 8.30 -0.41 8.05
N PHE A 135 7.88 -0.38 6.78
CA PHE A 135 8.74 0.09 5.69
C PHE A 135 8.87 1.61 5.63
N GLY A 136 7.79 2.35 5.88
CA GLY A 136 7.74 3.81 5.78
C GLY A 136 8.36 4.55 6.96
N PHE A 137 8.28 4.00 8.18
CA PHE A 137 8.77 4.69 9.38
C PHE A 137 9.90 3.92 10.10
N ILE A 138 9.64 2.69 10.53
CA ILE A 138 10.56 1.94 11.40
C ILE A 138 11.88 1.62 10.67
N PHE A 139 11.82 1.15 9.43
CA PHE A 139 12.99 0.77 8.65
C PHE A 139 13.96 1.94 8.47
N PHE A 140 13.48 3.13 8.07
CA PHE A 140 14.33 4.30 7.86
C PHE A 140 14.92 4.83 9.18
N ALA A 141 14.19 4.76 10.29
CA ALA A 141 14.71 5.13 11.60
C ALA A 141 15.86 4.21 12.05
N VAL A 142 15.70 2.89 11.86
CA VAL A 142 16.72 1.90 12.18
C VAL A 142 17.93 2.04 11.24
N ALA A 143 17.69 2.25 9.94
CA ALA A 143 18.76 2.48 8.97
C ALA A 143 19.61 3.72 9.30
N TYR A 144 18.98 4.82 9.73
CA TYR A 144 19.69 6.02 10.20
C TYR A 144 20.58 5.72 11.40
N TYR A 145 20.08 4.96 12.38
CA TYR A 145 20.87 4.54 13.54
C TYR A 145 22.10 3.69 13.14
N HIS A 146 21.93 2.74 12.20
CA HIS A 146 23.03 1.92 11.71
C HIS A 146 24.07 2.73 10.92
N LEU A 147 23.64 3.72 10.13
CA LEU A 147 24.53 4.55 9.32
C LEU A 147 25.42 5.47 10.16
N TYR A 148 24.90 6.01 11.28
CA TYR A 148 25.61 6.95 12.15
C TYR A 148 26.03 6.35 13.49
N ARG A 149 26.16 5.02 13.57
CA ARG A 149 26.49 4.30 14.79
C ARG A 149 27.77 4.88 15.44
N GLY A 150 27.65 5.32 16.69
CA GLY A 150 28.74 5.95 17.46
C GLY A 150 28.96 7.46 17.21
N LYS A 151 28.23 8.10 16.28
CA LYS A 151 28.29 9.55 16.00
C LYS A 151 26.92 10.23 15.96
N VAL A 152 25.89 9.57 16.48
CA VAL A 152 24.50 10.06 16.52
C VAL A 152 24.35 11.38 17.28
N TRP A 153 25.14 11.59 18.34
CA TRP A 153 25.14 12.81 19.16
C TRP A 153 26.26 13.79 18.80
N ASN A 154 26.90 13.62 17.64
CA ASN A 154 28.05 14.43 17.27
C ASN A 154 27.60 15.76 16.63
N GLY A 155 27.42 16.79 17.48
CA GLY A 155 27.02 18.13 17.10
C GLY A 155 25.51 18.36 17.11
N LEU A 156 25.11 19.63 17.19
CA LEU A 156 23.71 20.05 17.37
C LEU A 156 22.80 19.53 16.25
N TYR A 157 23.25 19.63 14.99
CA TYR A 157 22.48 19.18 13.83
C TYR A 157 22.17 17.67 13.88
N ARG A 158 23.15 16.83 14.27
CA ARG A 158 22.96 15.38 14.33
C ARG A 158 22.12 14.96 15.53
N SER A 159 22.24 15.66 16.65
CA SER A 159 21.36 15.45 17.81
C SER A 159 19.90 15.73 17.44
N ILE A 160 19.62 16.84 16.75
CA ILE A 160 18.26 17.17 16.26
C ILE A 160 17.76 16.08 15.30
N MET A 161 18.57 15.68 14.31
CA MET A 161 18.17 14.63 13.37
C MET A 161 17.93 13.29 14.05
N THR A 162 18.72 12.95 15.07
CA THR A 162 18.54 11.72 15.85
C THR A 162 17.22 11.76 16.63
N VAL A 163 16.87 12.89 17.25
CA VAL A 163 15.57 13.06 17.93
C VAL A 163 14.41 12.90 16.95
N ILE A 164 14.50 13.47 15.75
CA ILE A 164 13.48 13.32 14.71
C ILE A 164 13.31 11.84 14.31
N HIS A 165 14.39 11.10 14.09
CA HIS A 165 14.31 9.67 13.73
C HIS A 165 13.78 8.81 14.88
N ILE A 166 14.09 9.14 16.14
CA ILE A 166 13.49 8.49 17.31
C ILE A 166 11.99 8.76 17.36
N PHE A 167 11.55 10.00 17.13
CA PHE A 167 10.13 10.33 17.06
C PHE A 167 9.42 9.56 15.94
N VAL A 168 10.00 9.52 14.74
CA VAL A 168 9.51 8.74 13.61
C VAL A 168 9.38 7.25 13.95
N MET A 169 10.35 6.68 14.67
CA MET A 169 10.28 5.30 15.15
C MET A 169 9.12 5.08 16.11
N ILE A 170 8.88 6.01 17.05
CA ILE A 170 7.77 5.93 18.00
C ILE A 170 6.43 6.01 17.27
N VAL A 171 6.29 6.91 16.30
CA VAL A 171 5.08 7.01 15.46
C VAL A 171 4.87 5.72 14.67
N GLY A 172 5.92 5.15 14.07
CA GLY A 172 5.84 3.87 13.37
C GLY A 172 5.37 2.73 14.28
N LEU A 173 5.90 2.64 15.50
CA LEU A 173 5.46 1.64 16.50
C LEU A 173 4.02 1.89 16.97
N PHE A 174 3.59 3.14 17.07
CA PHE A 174 2.23 3.50 17.42
C PHE A 174 1.22 3.11 16.33
N LEU A 175 1.58 3.32 15.05
CA LEU A 175 0.78 2.85 13.93
C LEU A 175 0.72 1.32 13.88
N LEU A 176 1.85 0.64 14.11
CA LEU A 176 1.91 -0.82 14.10
C LEU A 176 1.14 -1.48 15.24
N GLY A 177 1.14 -0.91 16.44
CA GLY A 177 0.44 -1.46 17.59
C GLY A 177 -1.00 -0.95 17.66
N PRO A 178 -1.24 0.19 18.34
CA PRO A 178 -2.56 0.81 18.45
C PRO A 178 -3.30 1.00 17.11
N GLY A 179 -2.61 1.43 16.06
CA GLY A 179 -3.22 1.61 14.73
C GLY A 179 -3.74 0.31 14.14
N LEU A 180 -2.93 -0.76 14.18
CA LEU A 180 -3.33 -2.08 13.71
C LEU A 180 -4.50 -2.64 14.53
N TYR A 181 -4.46 -2.46 15.86
CA TYR A 181 -5.55 -2.87 16.74
C TYR A 181 -6.86 -2.13 16.41
N ALA A 182 -6.79 -0.82 16.16
CA ALA A 182 -7.96 -0.03 15.77
C ALA A 182 -8.53 -0.48 14.42
N ALA A 183 -7.68 -0.76 13.42
CA ALA A 183 -8.10 -1.25 12.12
C ALA A 183 -8.78 -2.63 12.21
N VAL A 184 -8.21 -3.57 12.99
CA VAL A 184 -8.83 -4.89 13.21
C VAL A 184 -10.16 -4.75 13.95
N LYS A 185 -10.25 -3.86 14.95
CA LYS A 185 -11.49 -3.61 15.68
C LYS A 185 -12.57 -2.99 14.80
N ALA A 186 -12.20 -2.11 13.86
CA ALA A 186 -13.12 -1.54 12.87
C ALA A 186 -13.72 -2.65 11.98
N ILE A 187 -12.88 -3.55 11.45
CA ILE A 187 -13.33 -4.70 10.67
C ILE A 187 -14.29 -5.59 11.50
N ILE A 188 -13.97 -5.89 12.77
CA ILE A 188 -14.87 -6.67 13.64
C ILE A 188 -16.20 -5.95 13.86
N ALA A 189 -16.17 -4.63 14.04
CA ALA A 189 -17.39 -3.83 14.21
C ALA A 189 -18.25 -3.85 12.94
N ASP A 190 -17.64 -3.72 11.77
CA ASP A 190 -18.32 -3.84 10.48
C ASP A 190 -19.04 -5.18 10.39
N TYR A 191 -18.33 -6.29 10.66
CA TYR A 191 -18.91 -7.64 10.66
C TYR A 191 -20.03 -7.87 11.69
N SER A 192 -20.07 -7.09 12.77
CA SER A 192 -21.13 -7.17 13.79
C SER A 192 -22.38 -6.38 13.43
N GLY A 193 -22.31 -5.51 12.42
CA GLY A 193 -23.42 -4.73 11.90
C GLY A 193 -24.25 -5.50 10.87
N ALA A 194 -25.12 -4.78 10.15
CA ALA A 194 -25.90 -5.31 9.03
C ALA A 194 -25.06 -5.44 7.75
N THR A 195 -23.82 -5.93 7.85
CA THR A 195 -22.96 -6.17 6.69
C THR A 195 -23.24 -7.53 6.09
N ASN A 196 -23.21 -7.60 4.76
CA ASN A 196 -23.37 -8.86 4.04
C ASN A 196 -22.23 -9.83 4.43
N PRO A 197 -22.52 -11.14 4.59
CA PRO A 197 -21.49 -12.11 4.94
C PRO A 197 -20.40 -12.18 3.87
N ALA A 198 -19.18 -12.55 4.27
CA ALA A 198 -18.07 -12.83 3.34
C ALA A 198 -18.55 -13.81 2.25
N PHE A 199 -18.22 -13.54 0.99
CA PHE A 199 -18.70 -14.26 -0.20
C PHE A 199 -20.21 -14.12 -0.50
N SER A 200 -20.88 -13.05 -0.03
CA SER A 200 -22.23 -12.75 -0.51
C SER A 200 -22.19 -12.29 -1.97
N CYS A 201 -23.18 -12.69 -2.79
CA CYS A 201 -23.37 -12.14 -4.15
C CYS A 201 -23.86 -10.68 -4.16
N ALA A 202 -23.68 -9.94 -3.05
CA ALA A 202 -24.02 -8.54 -2.96
C ALA A 202 -22.85 -7.69 -3.47
N ASP A 203 -23.19 -6.57 -4.10
CA ASP A 203 -22.20 -5.61 -4.58
C ASP A 203 -21.45 -4.99 -3.39
N LEU A 204 -20.20 -5.39 -3.20
CA LEU A 204 -19.27 -4.83 -2.20
C LEU A 204 -18.67 -3.49 -2.67
N SER A 205 -19.03 -3.00 -3.86
CA SER A 205 -18.57 -1.71 -4.38
C SER A 205 -19.47 -0.55 -3.93
N ILE A 206 -19.32 -0.10 -2.67
CA ILE A 206 -19.84 1.22 -2.23
C ILE A 206 -18.81 1.97 -1.38
#